data_AF-A0A4P7DZD9-F1
#
_entry.id   AF-A0A4P7DZD9-F1
#
_cell.length_a   1.000
_cell.length_b   1.000
_cell.length_c   1.000
_cell.angle_alpha   90.00
_cell.angle_beta   90.00
_cell.angle_gamma   90.00
#
_symmetry.space_group_name_H-M   'P 1'
#
loop_
_entity.id
_entity.type
_entity.pdbx_description
1 polymer ?
#
loop_
_entity_poly.entity_id
_entity_poly.type
_entity_poly.pdbx_seq_one_letter_code
_entity_poly.pdbx_strand_id
1 'polypeptide(L)'
;MADRYFKFKQAFKSSNHHFDIGLPLLRFFQPRSMSDRHFVNKVLTLHPERFISYYEYHLDHFFKQSDSENEEKFFKKVVAVCEDEIEHFKSKAKNRSYVWDDKKKYEGYIEKTENFIDRLKSRDIWGVIGTESERNLRLIQEIKTLKKQLEDFVVAPQHKIKVSCADKNHLFSLFDTIGLIPNPSIEHADQETMFSEFPHKTWAKIVSNHFKVNDEEIPLGTALNYFDSTTAVREKDRIFEIKVSKRKTKIS
;
A
#
# COMPACT_ATOMS: atom_id res chain seq x y z
N MET A 1 -8.39 10.60 22.77
CA MET A 1 -8.22 12.07 22.68
C MET A 1 -8.83 12.52 21.36
N ALA A 2 -9.55 13.64 21.32
CA ALA A 2 -10.12 14.09 20.04
C ALA A 2 -9.02 14.76 19.20
N ASP A 3 -8.77 14.21 18.03
CA ASP A 3 -7.72 14.67 17.11
C ASP A 3 -7.92 16.16 16.76
N ARG A 4 -6.87 16.96 16.96
CA ARG A 4 -6.86 18.39 16.60
C ARG A 4 -6.31 18.54 15.19
N TYR A 5 -7.17 18.38 14.19
CA TYR A 5 -6.79 18.47 12.78
C TYR A 5 -6.27 19.86 12.39
N PHE A 6 -6.90 20.93 12.87
CA PHE A 6 -6.59 22.29 12.43
C PHE A 6 -6.08 23.19 13.56
N LYS A 7 -5.14 24.07 13.20
CA LYS A 7 -4.45 24.97 14.13
C LYS A 7 -5.19 26.30 14.24
N PHE A 8 -5.69 26.58 15.43
CA PHE A 8 -6.35 27.86 15.73
C PHE A 8 -5.35 28.95 16.10
N LYS A 9 -5.75 30.21 15.82
CA LYS A 9 -5.09 31.39 16.37
C LYS A 9 -5.06 31.34 17.89
N GLN A 10 -3.94 31.70 18.48
CA GLN A 10 -3.80 31.80 19.93
C GLN A 10 -4.24 33.18 20.40
N ALA A 11 -5.06 33.20 21.45
CA ALA A 11 -5.45 34.42 22.15
C ALA A 11 -4.20 35.13 22.68
N PHE A 12 -4.18 36.45 22.62
CA PHE A 12 -3.14 37.30 23.24
C PHE A 12 -1.71 37.06 22.73
N LYS A 13 -1.52 36.38 21.59
CA LYS A 13 -0.23 36.31 20.88
C LYS A 13 -0.23 37.22 19.65
N SER A 14 0.78 38.08 19.57
CA SER A 14 0.99 39.00 18.45
C SER A 14 1.44 38.27 17.16
N SER A 15 2.06 37.10 17.29
CA SER A 15 2.66 36.35 16.17
C SER A 15 1.84 35.12 15.73
N ASN A 16 0.54 35.28 15.49
CA ASN A 16 -0.25 34.19 14.89
C ASN A 16 0.21 33.96 13.44
N HIS A 17 0.35 32.69 13.05
CA HIS A 17 0.72 32.38 11.68
C HIS A 17 -0.41 32.79 10.73
N HIS A 18 -0.07 33.18 9.51
CA HIS A 18 -1.06 33.65 8.55
C HIS A 18 -2.07 32.55 8.15
N PHE A 19 -1.71 31.27 8.31
CA PHE A 19 -2.58 30.11 8.11
C PHE A 19 -3.37 29.68 9.36
N ASP A 20 -3.17 30.29 10.52
CA ASP A 20 -3.98 29.96 11.69
C ASP A 20 -5.46 30.33 11.46
N ILE A 21 -6.35 29.42 11.84
CA ILE A 21 -7.80 29.53 11.63
C ILE A 21 -8.53 30.13 12.84
N GLY A 22 -9.75 30.62 12.61
CA GLY A 22 -10.63 31.16 13.64
C GLY A 22 -10.23 32.54 14.16
N LEU A 23 -10.97 33.01 15.18
CA LEU A 23 -10.75 34.28 15.86
C LEU A 23 -10.05 34.05 17.22
N PRO A 24 -9.03 34.86 17.60
CA PRO A 24 -8.18 34.58 18.76
C PRO A 24 -8.92 34.50 20.10
N LEU A 25 -9.96 35.31 20.30
CA LEU A 25 -10.63 35.49 21.60
C LEU A 25 -11.79 34.48 21.86
N LEU A 26 -12.15 33.65 20.88
CA LEU A 26 -13.34 32.78 20.95
C LEU A 26 -13.01 31.29 21.16
N ARG A 27 -11.74 30.92 21.31
CA ARG A 27 -11.31 29.51 21.43
C ARG A 27 -11.98 28.76 22.60
N PHE A 28 -12.35 29.46 23.68
CA PHE A 28 -12.99 28.86 24.87
C PHE A 28 -14.49 28.59 24.69
N PHE A 29 -15.14 29.14 23.66
CA PHE A 29 -16.60 29.06 23.47
C PHE A 29 -17.00 28.40 22.14
N GLN A 30 -16.08 27.78 21.41
CA GLN A 30 -16.37 27.24 20.06
C GLN A 30 -16.43 25.70 20.05
N PRO A 31 -17.55 25.10 19.62
CA PRO A 31 -17.64 23.66 19.41
C PRO A 31 -16.70 23.21 18.29
N ARG A 32 -16.23 21.94 18.35
CA ARG A 32 -15.31 21.36 17.35
C ARG A 32 -15.87 21.43 15.92
N SER A 33 -17.19 21.41 15.72
CA SER A 33 -17.83 21.62 14.42
C SER A 33 -17.47 22.97 13.78
N MET A 34 -17.04 23.96 14.56
CA MET A 34 -16.58 25.24 14.01
C MET A 34 -15.17 25.19 13.42
N SER A 35 -14.30 24.22 13.80
CA SER A 35 -12.95 24.16 13.23
C SER A 35 -12.97 23.89 11.74
N ASP A 36 -13.88 23.02 11.32
CA ASP A 36 -14.07 22.62 9.93
C ASP A 36 -14.53 23.81 9.10
N ARG A 37 -15.55 24.53 9.59
CA ARG A 37 -16.03 25.76 8.96
C ARG A 37 -14.96 26.87 8.93
N HIS A 38 -14.19 27.05 10.00
CA HIS A 38 -13.11 28.04 10.03
C HIS A 38 -11.98 27.70 9.06
N PHE A 39 -11.70 26.41 8.88
CA PHE A 39 -10.75 25.94 7.88
C PHE A 39 -11.21 26.32 6.46
N VAL A 40 -12.47 26.01 6.10
CA VAL A 40 -13.01 26.36 4.77
C VAL A 40 -13.12 27.88 4.59
N ASN A 41 -13.57 28.62 5.60
CA ASN A 41 -13.60 30.09 5.55
C ASN A 41 -12.22 30.68 5.23
N LYS A 42 -11.14 30.06 5.73
CA LYS A 42 -9.78 30.50 5.42
C LYS A 42 -9.45 30.26 3.96
N VAL A 43 -9.80 29.09 3.40
CA VAL A 43 -9.67 28.78 1.97
C VAL A 43 -10.36 29.86 1.12
N LEU A 44 -11.58 30.26 1.50
CA LEU A 44 -12.34 31.30 0.77
C LEU A 44 -11.62 32.66 0.72
N THR A 45 -10.77 32.98 1.69
CA THR A 45 -10.01 34.24 1.73
C THR A 45 -8.61 34.13 1.11
N LEU A 46 -8.11 32.91 0.91
CA LEU A 46 -6.73 32.65 0.53
C LEU A 46 -6.54 32.74 -1.00
N HIS A 47 -5.34 33.09 -1.45
CA HIS A 47 -4.97 33.01 -2.87
C HIS A 47 -4.70 31.55 -3.28
N PRO A 48 -5.13 31.09 -4.47
CA PRO A 48 -4.98 29.69 -4.89
C PRO A 48 -3.55 29.12 -4.82
N GLU A 49 -2.54 29.96 -5.06
CA GLU A 49 -1.12 29.55 -4.97
C GLU A 49 -0.71 29.11 -3.56
N ARG A 50 -1.43 29.55 -2.53
CA ARG A 50 -1.13 29.21 -1.13
C ARG A 50 -1.92 28.01 -0.62
N PHE A 51 -2.77 27.40 -1.44
CA PHE A 51 -3.61 26.28 -1.04
C PHE A 51 -2.81 25.08 -0.56
N ILE A 52 -1.75 24.70 -1.28
CA ILE A 52 -0.89 23.57 -0.90
C ILE A 52 -0.16 23.87 0.41
N SER A 53 0.47 25.04 0.53
CA SER A 53 1.16 25.43 1.76
C SER A 53 0.22 25.54 2.96
N TYR A 54 -1.04 25.92 2.74
CA TYR A 54 -2.07 25.93 3.77
C TYR A 54 -2.44 24.51 4.24
N TYR A 55 -2.58 23.57 3.31
CA TYR A 55 -2.77 22.16 3.63
C TYR A 55 -1.58 21.60 4.43
N GLU A 56 -0.36 21.80 3.94
CA GLU A 56 0.88 21.32 4.58
C GLU A 56 1.07 21.87 6.00
N TYR A 57 0.74 23.14 6.21
CA TYR A 57 0.80 23.77 7.52
C TYR A 57 -0.11 23.07 8.54
N HIS A 58 -1.30 22.68 8.13
CA HIS A 58 -2.22 21.96 9.00
C HIS A 58 -1.88 20.49 9.14
N LEU A 59 -1.28 19.87 8.12
CA LEU A 59 -0.74 18.52 8.19
C LEU A 59 0.40 18.43 9.21
N ASP A 60 1.37 19.36 9.15
CA ASP A 60 2.46 19.46 10.13
C ASP A 60 1.92 19.69 11.56
N HIS A 61 0.88 20.52 11.70
CA HIS A 61 0.21 20.67 12.99
C HIS A 61 -0.44 19.37 13.47
N PHE A 62 -1.13 18.66 12.59
CA PHE A 62 -1.79 17.40 12.90
C PHE A 62 -0.77 16.36 13.37
N PHE A 63 0.34 16.18 12.66
CA PHE A 63 1.44 15.29 13.06
C PHE A 63 2.04 15.65 14.41
N LYS A 64 2.15 16.94 14.73
CA LYS A 64 2.60 17.40 16.06
C LYS A 64 1.60 17.14 17.19
N GLN A 65 0.37 16.73 16.89
CA GLN A 65 -0.68 16.47 17.88
C GLN A 65 -1.13 15.01 17.91
N SER A 66 -0.83 14.21 16.90
CA SER A 66 -1.21 12.80 16.80
C SER A 66 -0.01 11.88 17.05
N ASP A 67 -0.25 10.77 17.77
CA ASP A 67 0.76 9.71 17.97
C ASP A 67 1.04 8.90 16.68
N SER A 68 0.39 9.24 15.56
CA SER A 68 0.58 8.61 14.26
C SER A 68 0.74 9.66 13.16
N GLU A 69 1.76 9.47 12.32
CA GLU A 69 2.01 10.28 11.11
C GLU A 69 1.14 9.79 9.95
N ASN A 70 -0.18 9.73 10.17
CA ASN A 70 -1.12 9.22 9.17
C ASN A 70 -1.68 10.35 8.29
N GLU A 71 -0.99 10.65 7.19
CA GLU A 71 -1.43 11.66 6.22
C GLU A 71 -2.78 11.30 5.59
N GLU A 72 -3.02 10.02 5.28
CA GLU A 72 -4.29 9.57 4.66
C GLU A 72 -5.50 9.99 5.50
N LYS A 73 -5.41 9.80 6.82
CA LYS A 73 -6.46 10.18 7.77
C LYS A 73 -6.71 11.69 7.75
N PHE A 74 -5.65 12.48 7.70
CA PHE A 74 -5.75 13.93 7.59
C PHE A 74 -6.36 14.36 6.25
N PHE A 75 -5.88 13.77 5.15
CA PHE A 75 -6.37 14.04 3.80
C PHE A 75 -7.86 13.75 3.67
N LYS A 76 -8.32 12.57 4.13
CA LYS A 76 -9.74 12.20 4.19
C LYS A 76 -10.57 13.21 4.98
N LYS A 77 -10.06 13.69 6.11
CA LYS A 77 -10.74 14.71 6.91
C LYS A 77 -10.87 16.03 6.16
N VAL A 78 -9.80 16.49 5.50
CA VAL A 78 -9.81 17.74 4.72
C VAL A 78 -10.82 17.67 3.58
N VAL A 79 -10.81 16.59 2.80
CA VAL A 79 -11.74 16.40 1.68
C VAL A 79 -13.19 16.40 2.18
N ALA A 80 -13.52 15.61 3.20
CA ALA A 80 -14.87 15.55 3.76
C ALA A 80 -15.36 16.93 4.26
N VAL A 81 -14.49 17.69 4.95
CA VAL A 81 -14.83 19.04 5.44
C VAL A 81 -15.14 20.00 4.29
N CYS A 82 -14.39 19.92 3.19
CA CYS A 82 -14.66 20.74 2.02
C CYS A 82 -15.94 20.32 1.31
N GLU A 83 -16.21 19.02 1.17
CA GLU A 83 -17.43 18.49 0.57
C GLU A 83 -18.70 18.87 1.36
N ASP A 84 -18.66 18.75 2.69
CA ASP A 84 -19.76 19.13 3.59
C ASP A 84 -20.10 20.63 3.46
N GLU A 85 -19.09 21.52 3.42
CA GLU A 85 -19.33 22.96 3.26
C GLU A 85 -19.77 23.33 1.83
N ILE A 86 -19.31 22.60 0.80
CA ILE A 86 -19.84 22.75 -0.58
C ILE A 86 -21.34 22.43 -0.59
N GLU A 87 -21.78 21.35 0.05
CA GLU A 87 -23.20 21.02 0.16
C GLU A 87 -23.98 22.09 0.93
N HIS A 88 -23.41 22.62 2.01
CA HIS A 88 -23.98 23.74 2.75
C HIS A 88 -24.16 24.98 1.86
N PHE A 89 -23.15 25.35 1.06
CA PHE A 89 -23.22 26.48 0.13
C PHE A 89 -24.24 26.23 -0.98
N LYS A 90 -24.33 25.02 -1.54
CA LYS A 90 -25.35 24.64 -2.53
C LYS A 90 -26.76 24.82 -1.97
N SER A 91 -27.00 24.37 -0.74
CA SER A 91 -28.27 24.56 -0.03
C SER A 91 -28.59 26.06 0.18
N LYS A 92 -27.60 26.86 0.58
CA LYS A 92 -27.77 28.32 0.74
C LYS A 92 -28.07 29.03 -0.58
N ALA A 93 -27.36 28.68 -1.67
CA ALA A 93 -27.58 29.22 -3.00
C ALA A 93 -29.01 28.93 -3.50
N LYS A 94 -29.50 27.72 -3.28
CA LYS A 94 -30.88 27.31 -3.63
C LYS A 94 -31.92 28.07 -2.80
N ASN A 95 -31.76 28.12 -1.48
CA ASN A 95 -32.73 28.76 -0.58
C ASN A 95 -32.76 30.28 -0.68
N ARG A 96 -31.68 30.91 -1.15
CA ARG A 96 -31.59 32.36 -1.35
C ARG A 96 -31.65 32.77 -2.82
N SER A 97 -32.18 31.90 -3.69
CA SER A 97 -32.25 32.12 -5.14
C SER A 97 -32.97 33.42 -5.56
N TYR A 98 -33.76 34.04 -4.67
CA TYR A 98 -34.47 35.29 -4.93
C TYR A 98 -33.59 36.54 -4.81
N VAL A 99 -32.40 36.43 -4.20
CA VAL A 99 -31.43 37.54 -4.07
C VAL A 99 -30.19 37.20 -4.90
N TRP A 100 -30.04 37.86 -6.05
CA TRP A 100 -29.01 37.54 -7.04
C TRP A 100 -27.58 37.63 -6.46
N ASP A 101 -27.29 38.65 -5.66
CA ASP A 101 -25.97 38.84 -5.03
C ASP A 101 -25.59 37.70 -4.07
N ASP A 102 -26.58 37.18 -3.32
CA ASP A 102 -26.35 36.08 -2.38
C ASP A 102 -26.10 34.77 -3.13
N LYS A 103 -26.85 34.50 -4.20
CA LYS A 103 -26.63 33.31 -5.05
C LYS A 103 -25.23 33.32 -5.65
N LYS A 104 -24.84 34.42 -6.29
CA LYS A 104 -23.51 34.58 -6.92
C LYS A 104 -22.37 34.44 -5.89
N LYS A 105 -22.58 34.95 -4.68
CA LYS A 105 -21.62 34.80 -3.57
C LYS A 105 -21.40 33.34 -3.20
N TYR A 106 -22.46 32.55 -3.01
CA TYR A 106 -22.31 31.13 -2.65
C TYR A 106 -21.78 30.29 -3.82
N GLU A 107 -22.13 30.61 -5.06
CA GLU A 107 -21.52 29.99 -6.26
C GLU A 107 -20.00 30.22 -6.30
N GLY A 108 -19.54 31.44 -6.03
CA GLY A 108 -18.09 31.72 -5.91
C GLY A 108 -17.42 31.01 -4.74
N TYR A 109 -18.13 30.74 -3.64
CA TYR A 109 -17.60 29.94 -2.52
C TYR A 109 -17.47 28.46 -2.89
N ILE A 110 -18.43 27.92 -3.63
CA ILE A 110 -18.37 26.56 -4.17
C ILE A 110 -17.15 26.43 -5.09
N GLU A 111 -17.05 27.29 -6.11
CA GLU A 111 -15.96 27.26 -7.09
C GLU A 111 -14.58 27.33 -6.41
N LYS A 112 -14.42 28.21 -5.42
CA LYS A 112 -13.14 28.36 -4.72
C LYS A 112 -12.80 27.15 -3.85
N THR A 113 -13.79 26.51 -3.25
CA THR A 113 -13.60 25.30 -2.44
C THR A 113 -13.32 24.09 -3.33
N GLU A 114 -13.99 23.98 -4.48
CA GLU A 114 -13.71 22.96 -5.50
C GLU A 114 -12.30 23.14 -6.08
N ASN A 115 -11.85 24.37 -6.33
CA ASN A 115 -10.48 24.65 -6.75
C ASN A 115 -9.44 24.19 -5.72
N PHE A 116 -9.74 24.36 -4.43
CA PHE A 116 -8.88 23.86 -3.35
C PHE A 116 -8.77 22.33 -3.39
N ILE A 117 -9.89 21.61 -3.51
CA ILE A 117 -9.89 20.14 -3.66
C ILE A 117 -9.13 19.72 -4.93
N ASP A 118 -9.35 20.41 -6.05
CA ASP A 118 -8.72 20.09 -7.32
C ASP A 118 -7.18 20.19 -7.27
N ARG A 119 -6.65 21.22 -6.59
CA ARG A 119 -5.20 21.34 -6.34
C ARG A 119 -4.66 20.17 -5.52
N LEU A 120 -5.45 19.65 -4.58
CA LEU A 120 -5.09 18.51 -3.74
C LEU A 120 -5.13 17.16 -4.48
N LYS A 121 -5.82 17.05 -5.63
CA LYS A 121 -5.83 15.81 -6.44
C LYS A 121 -4.44 15.32 -6.82
N SER A 122 -3.52 16.24 -7.10
CA SER A 122 -2.12 15.92 -7.41
C SER A 122 -1.38 15.18 -6.29
N ARG A 123 -1.90 15.27 -5.05
CA ARG A 123 -1.37 14.59 -3.86
C ARG A 123 -2.16 13.37 -3.43
N ASP A 124 -3.26 13.08 -4.11
CA ASP A 124 -4.15 11.99 -3.75
C ASP A 124 -3.62 10.62 -4.22
N ILE A 125 -2.60 10.13 -3.52
CA ILE A 125 -2.06 8.79 -3.75
C ILE A 125 -3.08 7.70 -3.35
N TRP A 126 -4.02 8.02 -2.45
CA TRP A 126 -5.00 7.09 -1.87
C TRP A 126 -6.29 6.95 -2.68
N GLY A 127 -6.53 7.83 -3.67
CA GLY A 127 -7.77 7.82 -4.46
C GLY A 127 -9.00 8.26 -3.66
N VAL A 128 -8.82 9.16 -2.69
CA VAL A 128 -9.90 9.74 -1.89
C VAL A 128 -10.72 10.74 -2.68
N ILE A 129 -10.15 11.50 -3.61
CA ILE A 129 -10.86 12.47 -4.45
C ILE A 129 -11.33 11.79 -5.73
N GLY A 130 -12.63 11.90 -6.00
CA GLY A 130 -13.25 11.35 -7.21
C GLY A 130 -14.55 10.61 -6.90
N THR A 131 -15.36 10.45 -7.92
CA THR A 131 -16.58 9.66 -7.85
C THR A 131 -16.27 8.19 -7.62
N GLU A 132 -17.21 7.42 -7.07
CA GLU A 132 -17.08 5.96 -6.99
C GLU A 132 -16.79 5.34 -8.36
N SER A 133 -17.33 5.91 -9.44
CA SER A 133 -17.07 5.48 -10.82
C SER A 133 -15.61 5.67 -11.23
N GLU A 134 -15.00 6.81 -10.91
CA GLU A 134 -13.58 7.08 -11.20
C GLU A 134 -12.65 6.17 -10.37
N ARG A 135 -12.98 5.95 -9.10
CA ARG A 135 -12.24 4.99 -8.25
C ARG A 135 -12.33 3.57 -8.80
N ASN A 136 -13.52 3.13 -9.20
CA ASN A 136 -13.72 1.81 -9.80
C ASN A 136 -12.92 1.64 -11.09
N LEU A 137 -12.89 2.66 -11.96
CA LEU A 137 -12.07 2.62 -13.19
C LEU A 137 -10.58 2.47 -12.88
N ARG A 138 -10.06 3.23 -11.90
CA ARG A 138 -8.66 3.12 -11.46
C ARG A 138 -8.35 1.72 -10.92
N LEU A 139 -9.21 1.18 -10.04
CA LEU A 139 -9.05 -0.17 -9.49
C LEU A 139 -9.10 -1.25 -10.58
N ILE A 140 -10.00 -1.12 -11.56
CA ILE A 140 -10.08 -2.05 -12.71
C ILE A 140 -8.76 -2.02 -13.52
N GLN A 141 -8.21 -0.83 -13.76
CA GLN A 141 -6.93 -0.70 -14.46
C GLN A 141 -5.78 -1.32 -13.66
N GLU A 142 -5.74 -1.08 -12.35
CA GLU A 142 -4.73 -1.66 -11.47
C GLU A 142 -4.81 -3.18 -11.41
N ILE A 143 -6.02 -3.74 -11.28
CA ILE A 143 -6.26 -5.20 -11.36
C ILE A 143 -5.78 -5.74 -12.71
N LYS A 144 -6.04 -5.04 -13.82
CA LYS A 144 -5.58 -5.47 -15.14
C LYS A 144 -4.06 -5.48 -15.24
N THR A 145 -3.39 -4.46 -14.72
CA THR A 145 -1.92 -4.38 -14.67
C THR A 145 -1.34 -5.49 -13.80
N LEU A 146 -1.87 -5.70 -12.60
CA LEU A 146 -1.42 -6.74 -11.68
C LEU A 146 -1.64 -8.14 -12.26
N LYS A 147 -2.77 -8.38 -12.94
CA LYS A 147 -3.01 -9.66 -13.65
C LYS A 147 -1.99 -9.89 -14.76
N LYS A 148 -1.66 -8.86 -15.54
CA LYS A 148 -0.64 -8.96 -16.59
C LYS A 148 0.75 -9.26 -16.00
N GLN A 149 1.12 -8.58 -14.92
CA GLN A 149 2.38 -8.89 -14.22
C GLN A 149 2.37 -10.32 -13.67
N LEU A 150 1.23 -10.80 -13.15
CA LEU A 150 1.11 -12.17 -12.66
C LEU A 150 1.29 -13.20 -13.79
N GLU A 151 0.81 -12.92 -15.00
CA GLU A 151 1.04 -13.78 -16.18
C GLU A 151 2.53 -13.92 -16.51
N ASP A 152 3.34 -12.87 -16.30
CA ASP A 152 4.80 -12.94 -16.51
C ASP A 152 5.51 -13.83 -15.46
N PHE A 153 4.93 -14.00 -14.26
CA PHE A 153 5.51 -14.81 -13.18
C PHE A 153 4.98 -16.24 -13.11
N VAL A 154 3.83 -16.53 -13.74
CA VAL A 154 3.22 -17.86 -13.73
C VAL A 154 3.61 -18.62 -15.00
N VAL A 155 4.24 -19.78 -14.83
CA VAL A 155 4.55 -20.65 -15.97
C VAL A 155 3.27 -21.27 -16.50
N ALA A 156 2.98 -21.01 -17.78
CA ALA A 156 1.83 -21.56 -18.47
C ALA A 156 1.84 -23.12 -18.42
N PRO A 157 0.69 -23.80 -18.28
CA PRO A 157 0.61 -25.25 -18.06
C PRO A 157 1.35 -26.11 -19.10
N GLN A 158 1.47 -25.63 -20.34
CA GLN A 158 2.20 -26.28 -21.43
C GLN A 158 3.73 -26.19 -21.30
N HIS A 159 4.25 -25.19 -20.57
CA HIS A 159 5.68 -25.00 -20.33
C HIS A 159 6.15 -25.65 -19.03
N LYS A 160 5.24 -26.24 -18.24
CA LYS A 160 5.60 -26.98 -17.03
C LYS A 160 6.29 -28.30 -17.36
N ILE A 161 7.30 -28.63 -16.57
CA ILE A 161 8.08 -29.86 -16.65
C ILE A 161 7.20 -31.03 -16.21
N LYS A 162 6.99 -31.99 -17.11
CA LYS A 162 6.28 -33.24 -16.82
C LYS A 162 7.23 -34.21 -16.12
N VAL A 163 6.85 -34.63 -14.93
CA VAL A 163 7.51 -35.71 -14.20
C VAL A 163 6.60 -36.93 -14.27
N SER A 164 6.98 -37.86 -15.15
CA SER A 164 6.33 -39.17 -15.28
C SER A 164 6.95 -40.11 -14.25
N CYS A 165 6.51 -40.01 -13.00
CA CYS A 165 7.02 -40.84 -11.93
C CYS A 165 5.89 -41.59 -11.24
N ALA A 166 6.07 -42.90 -11.05
CA ALA A 166 5.10 -43.74 -10.34
C ALA A 166 4.88 -43.27 -8.89
N ASP A 167 5.91 -42.71 -8.24
CA ASP A 167 5.81 -42.12 -6.89
C ASP A 167 6.18 -40.63 -6.91
N LYS A 168 5.28 -39.79 -6.38
CA LYS A 168 5.48 -38.34 -6.22
C LYS A 168 6.72 -38.06 -5.35
N ASN A 169 7.07 -38.97 -4.42
CA ASN A 169 8.20 -38.83 -3.50
C ASN A 169 9.56 -38.72 -4.19
N HIS A 170 9.70 -39.24 -5.40
CA HIS A 170 10.96 -39.16 -6.15
C HIS A 170 11.32 -37.70 -6.50
N LEU A 171 10.34 -36.86 -6.84
CA LEU A 171 10.61 -35.46 -7.12
C LEU A 171 11.14 -34.73 -5.87
N PHE A 172 10.66 -35.09 -4.67
CA PHE A 172 11.10 -34.48 -3.42
C PHE A 172 12.49 -34.97 -3.02
N SER A 173 12.72 -36.26 -3.20
CA SER A 173 14.03 -36.90 -3.05
C SER A 173 15.11 -36.13 -3.83
N LEU A 174 14.82 -35.69 -5.06
CA LEU A 174 15.74 -34.87 -5.86
C LEU A 174 16.08 -33.53 -5.19
N PHE A 175 15.07 -32.76 -4.78
CA PHE A 175 15.30 -31.44 -4.15
C PHE A 175 15.98 -31.58 -2.79
N ASP A 176 15.59 -32.55 -1.96
CA ASP A 176 16.26 -32.86 -0.70
C ASP A 176 17.75 -33.18 -0.94
N THR A 177 18.05 -34.01 -1.94
CA THR A 177 19.43 -34.37 -2.29
C THR A 177 20.23 -33.17 -2.81
N ILE A 178 19.61 -32.25 -3.56
CA ILE A 178 20.24 -30.98 -3.98
C ILE A 178 20.64 -30.15 -2.75
N GLY A 179 19.79 -30.11 -1.73
CA GLY A 179 20.09 -29.41 -0.47
C GLY A 179 21.26 -29.96 0.31
N LEU A 180 21.58 -31.24 0.11
CA LEU A 180 22.67 -31.95 0.78
C LEU A 180 23.99 -31.90 0.00
N ILE A 181 24.05 -31.23 -1.15
CA ILE A 181 25.29 -31.08 -1.92
C ILE A 181 26.34 -30.39 -1.02
N PRO A 182 27.51 -30.98 -0.77
CA PRO A 182 28.53 -30.36 0.07
C PRO A 182 29.18 -29.19 -0.66
N ASN A 183 29.59 -28.15 0.08
CA ASN A 183 30.31 -27.02 -0.51
C ASN A 183 31.74 -27.44 -0.89
N PRO A 184 32.10 -27.47 -2.20
CA PRO A 184 33.40 -27.95 -2.65
C PRO A 184 34.55 -26.96 -2.39
N SER A 185 34.24 -25.75 -1.93
CA SER A 185 35.23 -24.67 -1.71
C SER A 185 35.78 -24.64 -0.29
N ILE A 186 35.27 -25.48 0.61
CA ILE A 186 35.66 -25.52 2.03
C ILE A 186 36.45 -26.80 2.27
N GLU A 187 37.76 -26.65 2.46
CA GLU A 187 38.66 -27.74 2.84
C GLU A 187 38.51 -28.02 4.34
N HIS A 188 37.67 -28.99 4.67
CA HIS A 188 37.51 -29.63 5.98
C HIS A 188 36.54 -29.01 7.02
N ALA A 189 35.73 -29.94 7.56
CA ALA A 189 35.09 -30.04 8.87
C ALA A 189 33.87 -29.18 9.22
N ASP A 190 33.59 -28.06 8.55
CA ASP A 190 32.27 -27.45 8.69
C ASP A 190 31.34 -28.09 7.66
N GLN A 191 30.31 -28.81 8.16
CA GLN A 191 29.28 -29.50 7.39
C GLN A 191 28.35 -28.53 6.64
N GLU A 192 28.90 -27.44 6.07
CA GLU A 192 28.13 -26.54 5.24
C GLU A 192 27.86 -27.18 3.88
N THR A 193 26.57 -27.35 3.59
CA THR A 193 26.11 -27.67 2.26
C THR A 193 26.27 -26.44 1.36
N MET A 194 26.14 -26.62 0.05
CA MET A 194 26.17 -25.56 -0.95
C MET A 194 25.15 -24.44 -0.67
N PHE A 195 24.09 -24.75 0.08
CA PHE A 195 23.05 -23.81 0.46
C PHE A 195 23.09 -23.59 1.98
N SER A 196 23.54 -22.42 2.41
CA SER A 196 23.63 -22.04 3.83
C SER A 196 22.26 -21.91 4.53
N GLU A 197 21.20 -21.73 3.73
CA GLU A 197 19.81 -21.72 4.19
C GLU A 197 19.01 -22.70 3.34
N PHE A 198 18.07 -23.42 3.96
CA PHE A 198 17.15 -24.30 3.25
C PHE A 198 15.85 -23.53 2.96
N PRO A 199 15.60 -23.07 1.73
CA PRO A 199 14.50 -22.16 1.46
C PRO A 199 13.24 -22.95 1.12
N HIS A 200 12.67 -23.65 2.11
CA HIS A 200 11.55 -24.62 1.96
C HIS A 200 10.38 -24.03 1.14
N LYS A 201 9.99 -22.79 1.47
CA LYS A 201 8.91 -22.07 0.76
C LYS A 201 9.27 -21.76 -0.69
N THR A 202 10.54 -21.47 -0.97
CA THR A 202 11.01 -21.18 -2.33
C THR A 202 10.99 -22.44 -3.19
N TRP A 203 11.44 -23.57 -2.66
CA TRP A 203 11.38 -24.85 -3.37
C TRP A 203 9.95 -25.32 -3.60
N ALA A 204 9.07 -25.18 -2.61
CA ALA A 204 7.65 -25.45 -2.78
C ALA A 204 7.02 -24.62 -3.92
N LYS A 205 7.39 -23.33 -4.02
CA LYS A 205 6.97 -22.47 -5.14
C LYS A 205 7.53 -22.93 -6.48
N ILE A 206 8.81 -23.30 -6.54
CA ILE A 206 9.43 -23.83 -7.76
C ILE A 206 8.70 -25.10 -8.22
N VAL A 207 8.49 -26.06 -7.31
CA VAL A 207 7.79 -27.30 -7.60
C VAL A 207 6.36 -27.03 -8.08
N SER A 208 5.59 -26.21 -7.36
CA SER A 208 4.20 -25.91 -7.70
C SER A 208 4.05 -25.14 -9.03
N ASN A 209 4.93 -24.18 -9.29
CA ASN A 209 4.82 -23.34 -10.48
C ASN A 209 5.38 -24.01 -11.73
N HIS A 210 6.43 -24.83 -11.60
CA HIS A 210 7.18 -25.30 -12.77
C HIS A 210 7.00 -26.79 -13.09
N PHE A 211 6.45 -27.60 -12.18
CA PHE A 211 6.35 -29.05 -12.36
C PHE A 211 4.91 -29.53 -12.33
N LYS A 212 4.66 -30.66 -13.02
CA LYS A 212 3.45 -31.47 -12.90
C LYS A 212 3.81 -32.94 -12.80
N VAL A 213 3.09 -33.67 -11.96
CA VAL A 213 3.33 -35.12 -11.77
C VAL A 213 2.14 -35.88 -12.30
N ASN A 214 2.40 -36.85 -13.20
CA ASN A 214 1.35 -37.65 -13.84
C ASN A 214 0.26 -36.79 -14.52
N ASP A 215 0.70 -35.71 -15.17
CA ASP A 215 -0.16 -34.69 -15.81
C ASP A 215 -1.08 -33.88 -14.87
N GLU A 216 -0.96 -34.07 -13.55
CA GLU A 216 -1.65 -33.27 -12.55
C GLU A 216 -0.79 -32.08 -12.06
N GLU A 217 -1.45 -30.93 -11.91
CA GLU A 217 -0.90 -29.76 -11.24
C GLU A 217 -0.55 -30.06 -9.78
N ILE A 218 0.51 -29.44 -9.27
CA ILE A 218 0.91 -29.58 -7.87
C ILE A 218 0.49 -28.30 -7.12
N PRO A 219 -0.56 -28.33 -6.29
CA PRO A 219 -0.95 -27.16 -5.50
C PRO A 219 0.17 -26.73 -4.56
N LEU A 220 0.32 -25.42 -4.33
CA LEU A 220 1.37 -24.90 -3.44
C LEU A 220 1.27 -25.49 -2.03
N GLY A 221 0.06 -25.66 -1.49
CA GLY A 221 -0.15 -26.30 -0.19
C GLY A 221 0.41 -27.72 -0.14
N THR A 222 0.18 -28.51 -1.20
CA THR A 222 0.76 -29.84 -1.34
C THR A 222 2.29 -29.77 -1.45
N ALA A 223 2.81 -28.82 -2.21
CA ALA A 223 4.26 -28.61 -2.36
C ALA A 223 4.94 -28.20 -1.04
N LEU A 224 4.27 -27.40 -0.21
CA LEU A 224 4.75 -26.99 1.10
C LEU A 224 4.87 -28.17 2.06
N ASN A 225 3.94 -29.12 2.03
CA ASN A 225 3.97 -30.30 2.88
C ASN A 225 5.20 -31.18 2.63
N TYR A 226 5.74 -31.16 1.40
CA TYR A 226 6.94 -31.92 1.05
C TYR A 226 8.22 -31.39 1.70
N PHE A 227 8.23 -30.10 2.03
CA PHE A 227 9.36 -29.43 2.66
C PHE A 227 8.95 -28.91 4.04
N ASP A 228 8.03 -29.57 4.73
CA ASP A 228 7.78 -29.24 6.13
C ASP A 228 8.93 -29.79 6.98
N SER A 229 9.39 -28.99 7.95
CA SER A 229 10.43 -29.33 8.93
C SER A 229 10.16 -30.62 9.73
N THR A 230 8.89 -31.07 9.77
CA THR A 230 8.48 -32.30 10.45
C THR A 230 8.44 -33.53 9.54
N THR A 231 8.58 -33.36 8.23
CA THR A 231 8.42 -34.42 7.24
C THR A 231 9.78 -34.84 6.70
N ALA A 232 10.50 -35.66 7.45
CA ALA A 232 11.73 -36.26 6.94
C ALA A 232 11.40 -37.24 5.81
N VAL A 233 12.08 -37.10 4.66
CA VAL A 233 12.02 -38.11 3.59
C VAL A 233 12.50 -39.43 4.18
N ARG A 234 11.64 -40.46 4.15
CA ARG A 234 12.00 -41.79 4.66
C ARG A 234 13.12 -42.36 3.80
N GLU A 235 14.03 -43.11 4.41
CA GLU A 235 15.20 -43.66 3.72
C GLU A 235 14.84 -44.47 2.45
N LYS A 236 13.74 -45.22 2.50
CA LYS A 236 13.23 -45.99 1.34
C LYS A 236 12.76 -45.12 0.16
N ASP A 237 12.47 -43.85 0.42
CA ASP A 237 12.02 -42.87 -0.56
C ASP A 237 13.23 -42.01 -1.06
N ARG A 238 14.44 -42.24 -0.51
CA ARG A 238 15.73 -41.69 -1.00
C ARG A 238 16.25 -42.55 -2.15
N ILE A 239 15.99 -42.12 -3.38
CA ILE A 239 16.39 -42.87 -4.58
C ILE A 239 17.51 -42.18 -5.38
N PHE A 240 17.88 -40.94 -5.01
CA PHE A 240 18.97 -40.20 -5.63
C PHE A 240 20.17 -40.14 -4.70
N GLU A 241 21.37 -40.29 -5.27
CA GLU A 241 22.65 -40.12 -4.58
C GLU A 241 23.52 -39.17 -5.42
N ILE A 242 24.02 -38.08 -4.82
CA ILE A 242 24.97 -37.19 -5.49
C ILE A 242 26.40 -37.56 -5.09
N LYS A 243 27.19 -38.00 -6.07
CA LYS A 243 28.62 -38.30 -5.90
C LYS A 243 29.46 -37.13 -6.40
N VAL A 244 30.15 -36.45 -5.49
CA VAL A 244 31.06 -35.37 -5.84
C VAL A 244 32.38 -35.96 -6.35
N SER A 245 32.72 -35.72 -7.62
CA SER A 245 34.02 -36.15 -8.15
C SER A 245 35.12 -35.18 -7.70
N LYS A 246 36.24 -35.70 -7.18
CA LYS A 246 37.41 -34.87 -6.87
C LYS A 246 37.91 -34.16 -8.12
N ARG A 247 38.10 -32.83 -8.05
CA ARG A 247 38.73 -32.04 -9.11
C ARG A 247 40.09 -32.68 -9.44
N LYS A 248 40.34 -33.05 -10.71
CA LYS A 248 41.70 -33.36 -11.16
C LYS A 248 42.51 -32.09 -11.03
N THR A 249 43.35 -32.00 -10.01
CA THR A 249 44.32 -30.92 -9.87
C THR A 249 45.19 -30.96 -11.13
N LYS A 250 45.04 -29.97 -12.01
CA LYS A 250 46.02 -29.76 -13.09
C LYS A 250 47.31 -29.36 -12.41
N ILE A 251 48.24 -30.31 -12.30
CA ILE A 251 49.62 -30.02 -11.95
C ILE A 251 50.18 -29.26 -13.17
N SER A 252 50.37 -27.95 -13.01
CA SER A 252 51.16 -27.11 -13.92
C SER A 252 52.51 -26.85 -13.27
#